data_AF-A0A919QJQ4-F1
#
_entry.id   AF-A0A919QJQ4-F1
#
_cell.length_a   1.000
_cell.length_b   1.000
_cell.length_c   1.000
_cell.angle_alpha   90.00
_cell.angle_beta   90.00
_cell.angle_gamma   90.00
#
_symmetry.space_group_name_H-M   'P 1'
#
loop_
_entity.id
_entity.type
_entity.pdbx_description
1 polymer ?
#
loop_
_entity_poly.entity_id
_entity_poly.type
_entity_poly.pdbx_seq_one_letter_code
_entity_poly.pdbx_strand_id
1 'polypeptide(L)'
;MTDQAINYWDAWAAWGEGIDIKHRVLWGLQILWWARVAKAVAFISLLLVVFDLVGDFMLKRALKRTCGNGVVCIKRIQFKSAKIGARVADVPIFSGGVSSPRRMRTNTDLVFITIGLLVCLGHFWVLQRVLGPLNYLMQVEGFRKVIRVLTLIFGILAFHFDMLAS
;
A
#
# COMPACT_ATOMS: atom_id res chain seq x y z
N MET A 1 33.73 -0.04 18.04
CA MET A 1 32.56 -0.54 18.78
C MET A 1 32.23 -1.89 18.18
N THR A 2 32.38 -2.96 18.95
CA THR A 2 32.16 -4.31 18.43
C THR A 2 30.66 -4.56 18.38
N ASP A 3 30.17 -4.81 17.17
CA ASP A 3 28.82 -5.29 16.87
C ASP A 3 28.65 -6.69 17.49
N GLN A 4 28.50 -6.75 18.81
CA GLN A 4 28.23 -8.01 19.51
C GLN A 4 26.82 -8.46 19.13
N ALA A 5 26.76 -9.65 18.53
CA ALA A 5 25.49 -10.33 18.29
C ALA A 5 24.82 -10.62 19.64
N ILE A 6 23.54 -10.26 19.76
CA ILE A 6 22.74 -10.52 20.95
C ILE A 6 21.52 -11.36 20.55
N ASN A 7 21.14 -12.32 21.41
CA ASN A 7 19.92 -13.08 21.21
C ASN A 7 18.70 -12.19 21.50
N TYR A 8 17.53 -12.55 20.95
CA TYR A 8 16.30 -11.80 21.13
C TYR A 8 15.91 -11.63 22.61
N TRP A 9 15.99 -12.72 23.39
CA TRP A 9 15.64 -12.69 24.81
C TRP A 9 16.64 -11.87 25.64
N ASP A 10 17.93 -11.98 25.33
CA ASP A 10 18.97 -11.20 26.01
C ASP A 10 18.83 -9.70 25.71
N ALA A 11 18.41 -9.34 24.48
CA ALA A 11 18.12 -7.96 24.12
C ALA A 11 16.97 -7.39 24.95
N TRP A 12 15.90 -8.18 25.18
CA TRP A 12 14.79 -7.77 26.03
C TRP A 12 15.18 -7.64 27.50
N ALA A 13 15.98 -8.56 28.03
CA ALA A 13 16.49 -8.48 29.38
C ALA A 13 17.35 -7.21 29.56
N ALA A 14 18.30 -6.97 28.66
CA ALA A 14 19.15 -5.79 28.68
C ALA A 14 18.35 -4.48 28.54
N TRP A 15 17.31 -4.46 27.70
CA TRP A 15 16.39 -3.32 27.60
C TRP A 15 15.64 -3.09 28.93
N GLY A 16 15.13 -4.15 29.56
CA GLY A 16 14.45 -4.07 30.86
C GLY A 16 15.36 -3.60 32.01
N GLU A 17 16.66 -3.85 31.89
CA GLU A 17 17.71 -3.35 32.80
C GLU A 17 18.14 -1.90 32.49
N GLY A 18 17.61 -1.28 31.43
CA GLY A 18 17.95 0.08 31.02
C GLY A 18 19.29 0.22 30.31
N ILE A 19 19.86 -0.89 29.82
CA ILE A 19 21.12 -0.89 29.06
C ILE A 19 20.84 -0.45 27.62
N ASP A 20 21.66 0.47 27.10
CA ASP A 20 21.56 0.88 25.69
C ASP A 20 21.99 -0.26 24.76
N ILE A 21 21.02 -0.79 24.02
CA ILE A 21 21.20 -1.89 23.05
C ILE A 21 21.10 -1.41 21.59
N LYS A 22 20.95 -0.11 21.33
CA LYS A 22 20.66 0.42 19.97
C LYS A 22 21.70 0.03 18.92
N HIS A 23 22.96 -0.11 19.36
CA HIS A 23 24.09 -0.47 18.51
C HIS A 23 24.39 -1.97 18.44
N ARG A 24 23.66 -2.82 19.17
CA ARG A 24 23.85 -4.27 19.10
C ARG A 24 23.20 -4.85 17.84
N VAL A 25 23.68 -6.01 17.44
CA VAL A 25 23.21 -6.70 16.22
C VAL A 25 22.30 -7.86 16.60
N LEU A 26 21.09 -7.85 16.06
CA LEU A 26 20.09 -8.90 16.18
C LEU A 26 19.85 -9.51 14.80
N TRP A 27 20.10 -10.82 14.65
CA TRP A 27 19.97 -11.55 13.37
C TRP A 27 20.75 -10.91 12.20
N GLY A 28 21.94 -10.39 12.47
CA GLY A 28 22.81 -9.80 11.46
C GLY A 28 22.49 -8.36 11.07
N LEU A 29 21.45 -7.75 11.66
CA LEU A 29 21.11 -6.33 11.48
C LEU A 29 21.16 -5.58 12.82
N GLN A 30 21.53 -4.29 12.80
CA GLN A 30 21.47 -3.47 14.01
C GLN A 30 20.02 -3.34 14.49
N ILE A 31 19.80 -3.37 15.81
CA ILE A 31 18.47 -3.24 16.43
C ILE A 31 17.75 -1.97 15.96
N LEU A 32 18.49 -0.88 15.74
CA LEU A 32 17.93 0.37 15.20
C LEU A 32 17.24 0.19 13.84
N TRP A 33 17.76 -0.68 12.96
CA TRP A 33 17.11 -0.96 11.67
C TRP A 33 15.83 -1.76 11.84
N TRP A 34 15.82 -2.75 12.74
CA TRP A 34 14.61 -3.50 13.08
C TRP A 34 13.50 -2.59 13.58
N ALA A 35 13.82 -1.59 14.41
CA ALA A 35 12.86 -0.60 14.87
C ALA A 35 12.29 0.27 13.73
N ARG A 36 13.10 0.63 12.73
CA ARG A 36 12.60 1.37 11.55
C ARG A 36 11.62 0.52 10.72
N VAL A 37 11.97 -0.75 10.49
CA VAL A 37 11.08 -1.70 9.81
C VAL A 37 9.80 -1.89 10.60
N ALA A 38 9.90 -2.02 11.92
CA ALA A 38 8.78 -2.13 12.82
C ALA A 38 7.83 -0.93 12.72
N LYS A 39 8.35 0.31 12.75
CA LYS A 39 7.53 1.52 12.53
C LYS A 39 6.78 1.49 11.20
N ALA A 40 7.44 1.09 10.12
CA ALA A 40 6.80 0.96 8.81
C ALA A 40 5.69 -0.10 8.82
N VAL A 41 5.94 -1.26 9.42
CA VAL A 41 4.96 -2.35 9.56
C VAL A 41 3.78 -1.94 10.45
N ALA A 42 4.02 -1.26 11.57
CA ALA A 42 2.98 -0.72 12.43
C ALA A 42 2.09 0.28 11.68
N PHE A 43 2.71 1.18 10.91
CA PHE A 43 1.99 2.15 10.09
C PHE A 43 1.10 1.47 9.03
N ILE A 44 1.65 0.51 8.29
CA ILE A 44 0.90 -0.27 7.29
C ILE A 44 -0.25 -1.04 7.97
N SER A 45 0.01 -1.62 9.15
CA SER A 45 -0.99 -2.39 9.88
C SER A 45 -2.14 -1.49 10.33
N LEU A 46 -1.84 -0.31 10.87
CA LEU A 46 -2.84 0.69 11.22
C LEU A 46 -3.65 1.13 10.00
N LEU A 47 -2.99 1.37 8.87
CA LEU A 47 -3.64 1.76 7.62
C LEU A 47 -4.62 0.68 7.13
N LEU A 48 -4.23 -0.60 7.20
CA LEU A 48 -5.09 -1.73 6.83
C LEU A 48 -6.33 -1.82 7.74
N VAL A 49 -6.17 -1.62 9.04
CA VAL A 49 -7.30 -1.59 9.99
C VAL A 49 -8.24 -0.43 9.69
N VAL A 50 -7.71 0.76 9.38
CA VAL A 50 -8.52 1.92 9.00
C VAL A 50 -9.28 1.65 7.70
N PHE A 51 -8.63 1.08 6.68
CA PHE A 51 -9.30 0.77 5.43
C PHE A 51 -10.42 -0.25 5.59
N ASP A 52 -10.21 -1.27 6.41
CA ASP A 52 -11.21 -2.28 6.71
C ASP A 52 -12.40 -1.67 7.47
N LEU A 53 -12.14 -0.79 8.44
CA LEU A 53 -13.17 -0.06 9.16
C LEU A 53 -13.99 0.86 8.24
N VAL A 54 -13.32 1.67 7.41
CA VAL A 54 -13.95 2.60 6.47
C VAL A 54 -14.73 1.85 5.39
N GLY A 55 -14.20 0.72 4.90
CA GLY A 55 -14.86 -0.12 3.91
C GLY A 55 -16.24 -0.58 4.37
N ASP A 56 -16.33 -1.08 5.61
CA ASP A 56 -17.59 -1.50 6.21
C ASP A 56 -18.58 -0.33 6.38
N PHE A 57 -18.10 0.86 6.77
CA PHE A 57 -18.94 2.05 6.91
C PHE A 57 -19.52 2.53 5.57
N MET A 58 -18.69 2.62 4.52
CA MET A 58 -19.12 3.08 3.20
C MET A 58 -20.11 2.10 2.57
N LEU A 59 -19.87 0.78 2.71
CA LEU A 59 -20.78 -0.24 2.20
C LEU A 59 -22.14 -0.19 2.90
N LYS A 60 -22.15 -0.09 4.24
CA LYS A 60 -23.39 0.02 5.02
C LYS A 60 -24.17 1.29 4.68
N ARG A 61 -23.48 2.42 4.47
CA ARG A 61 -24.12 3.69 4.09
C ARG A 61 -24.69 3.64 2.67
N ALA A 62 -23.98 3.01 1.73
CA ALA A 62 -24.49 2.78 0.37
C ALA A 62 -25.73 1.89 0.39
N LEU A 63 -25.67 0.75 1.09
CA LEU A 63 -26.80 -0.19 1.21
C LEU A 63 -28.03 0.47 1.86
N LYS A 64 -27.85 1.29 2.91
CA LYS A 64 -28.95 2.01 3.57
C LYS A 64 -29.63 3.04 2.65
N ARG A 65 -28.91 3.61 1.68
CA ARG A 65 -29.49 4.55 0.69
C ARG A 65 -30.27 3.83 -0.41
N THR A 66 -29.82 2.64 -0.82
CA THR A 66 -30.45 1.90 -1.92
C THR A 66 -31.61 1.02 -1.46
N CYS A 67 -31.55 0.51 -0.22
CA CYS A 67 -32.59 -0.31 0.39
C CYS A 67 -33.31 0.50 1.47
N GLY A 68 -34.24 1.36 1.07
CA GLY A 68 -35.09 2.08 2.02
C GLY A 68 -35.84 1.11 2.92
N ASN A 69 -35.61 1.21 4.23
CA ASN A 69 -36.35 0.70 5.41
C ASN A 69 -37.09 -0.66 5.38
N GLY A 70 -36.91 -1.53 4.40
CA GLY A 70 -37.55 -2.83 4.41
C GLY A 70 -37.03 -3.71 3.29
N VAL A 71 -36.62 -4.92 3.68
CA VAL A 71 -36.18 -6.02 2.81
C VAL A 71 -34.73 -5.93 2.32
N VAL A 72 -33.89 -6.72 3.01
CA VAL A 72 -32.51 -7.04 2.64
C VAL A 72 -32.54 -7.81 1.32
N CYS A 73 -32.46 -7.11 0.19
CA CYS A 73 -32.24 -7.75 -1.09
C CYS A 73 -30.73 -7.87 -1.30
N ILE A 74 -30.15 -9.01 -0.93
CA ILE A 74 -28.80 -9.42 -1.37
C ILE A 74 -28.92 -9.73 -2.88
N LYS A 75 -29.06 -8.69 -3.70
CA LYS A 75 -28.80 -8.84 -5.13
C LYS A 75 -27.29 -8.97 -5.26
N ARG A 76 -26.84 -10.21 -5.52
CA ARG A 76 -25.51 -10.54 -6.00
C ARG A 76 -25.20 -9.55 -7.12
N ILE A 77 -24.35 -8.55 -6.85
CA ILE A 77 -23.91 -7.57 -7.84
C ILE A 77 -23.08 -8.39 -8.82
N GLN A 78 -23.72 -8.88 -9.88
CA GLN A 78 -23.00 -9.30 -11.06
C GLN A 78 -22.36 -8.03 -11.59
N PHE A 79 -21.08 -7.83 -11.26
CA PHE A 79 -20.20 -7.00 -12.04
C PHE A 79 -20.18 -7.63 -13.44
N LYS A 80 -21.16 -7.27 -14.27
CA LYS A 80 -20.99 -7.30 -15.71
C LYS A 80 -19.82 -6.37 -15.93
N SER A 81 -18.63 -6.94 -16.04
CA SER A 81 -17.43 -6.32 -16.56
C SER A 81 -17.87 -5.67 -17.86
N ALA A 82 -18.24 -4.39 -17.79
CA ALA A 82 -18.46 -3.59 -18.97
C ALA A 82 -17.12 -3.69 -19.68
N LYS A 83 -17.12 -4.40 -20.81
CA LYS A 83 -16.08 -4.29 -21.82
C LYS A 83 -16.13 -2.85 -22.31
N ILE A 84 -15.66 -1.92 -21.48
CA ILE A 84 -15.10 -0.65 -21.91
C ILE A 84 -13.78 -1.08 -22.52
N GLY A 85 -13.91 -1.67 -23.71
CA GLY A 85 -12.79 -1.96 -24.57
C GLY A 85 -12.02 -0.67 -24.67
N ALA A 86 -10.75 -0.79 -24.34
CA ALA A 86 -9.72 0.17 -24.63
C ALA A 86 -9.80 0.56 -26.12
N ARG A 87 -10.66 1.51 -26.48
CA ARG A 87 -10.39 2.44 -27.56
C ARG A 87 -9.39 3.43 -26.97
N VAL A 88 -8.15 2.96 -26.83
CA VAL A 88 -7.01 3.87 -26.85
C VAL A 88 -7.10 4.48 -28.23
N ALA A 89 -7.61 5.70 -28.29
CA ALA A 89 -7.60 6.49 -29.50
C ALA A 89 -6.15 6.52 -29.99
N ASP A 90 -5.94 6.11 -31.24
CA ASP A 90 -4.70 6.31 -31.96
C ASP A 90 -4.36 7.80 -31.84
N VAL A 91 -3.39 8.13 -31.00
CA VAL A 91 -2.82 9.48 -30.96
C VAL A 91 -1.93 9.55 -32.20
N PRO A 92 -2.30 10.31 -33.25
CA PRO A 92 -1.43 10.45 -34.41
C PRO A 92 -0.15 11.13 -33.94
N ILE A 93 0.95 10.37 -33.95
CA ILE A 93 2.29 10.91 -33.80
C ILE A 93 2.53 11.77 -35.04
N PHE A 94 2.31 13.08 -34.86
CA PHE A 94 2.43 14.09 -35.89
C PHE A 94 3.90 14.22 -36.29
N SER A 95 4.34 13.45 -37.29
CA SER A 95 5.63 13.64 -37.94
C SER A 95 5.52 14.77 -38.96
N GLY A 96 5.93 15.98 -38.57
CA GLY A 96 5.89 17.12 -39.47
C GLY A 96 6.83 18.26 -39.06
N GLY A 97 7.90 18.43 -39.85
CA GLY A 97 8.34 19.75 -40.29
C GLY A 97 9.40 20.47 -39.47
N VAL A 98 10.62 20.46 -40.01
CA VAL A 98 11.77 21.30 -39.64
C VAL A 98 11.47 22.80 -39.82
N SER A 99 11.83 23.63 -38.83
CA SER A 99 12.60 24.90 -38.95
C SER A 99 12.18 26.01 -37.95
N SER A 100 13.05 26.31 -36.98
CA SER A 100 13.33 27.65 -36.42
C SER A 100 14.06 27.53 -35.05
N PRO A 101 15.29 28.05 -34.88
CA PRO A 101 16.10 27.86 -33.67
C PRO A 101 15.61 28.60 -32.41
N ARG A 102 14.57 29.44 -32.49
CA ARG A 102 14.04 30.20 -31.33
C ARG A 102 12.86 29.55 -30.60
N ARG A 103 12.40 28.38 -31.07
CA ARG A 103 11.21 27.66 -30.54
C ARG A 103 11.55 26.34 -29.83
N MET A 104 12.80 26.17 -29.40
CA MET A 104 13.30 24.90 -28.86
C MET A 104 12.95 24.65 -27.38
N ARG A 105 12.56 25.68 -26.62
CA ARG A 105 12.20 25.53 -25.19
C ARG A 105 10.78 24.97 -24.96
N THR A 106 9.85 25.22 -25.88
CA THR A 106 8.47 24.72 -25.76
C THR A 106 8.33 23.23 -26.11
N ASN A 107 9.21 22.69 -26.95
CA ASN A 107 9.16 21.28 -27.34
C ASN A 107 9.72 20.35 -26.25
N THR A 108 10.71 20.79 -25.48
CA THR A 108 11.23 20.01 -24.34
C THR A 108 10.19 19.85 -23.25
N ASP A 109 9.46 20.93 -22.91
CA ASP A 109 8.43 20.88 -21.86
C ASP A 109 7.27 19.97 -22.24
N LEU A 110 6.86 20.01 -23.51
CA LEU A 110 5.83 19.11 -24.03
C LEU A 110 6.27 17.64 -23.91
N VAL A 111 7.52 17.33 -24.24
CA VAL A 111 8.07 15.97 -24.11
C VAL A 111 8.06 15.50 -22.66
N PHE A 112 8.45 16.34 -21.70
CA PHE A 112 8.40 15.98 -20.27
C PHE A 112 6.98 15.75 -19.76
N ILE A 113 6.02 16.59 -20.15
CA ILE A 113 4.61 16.41 -19.79
C ILE A 113 4.08 15.09 -20.37
N THR A 114 4.42 14.79 -21.62
CA THR A 114 3.97 13.57 -22.30
C THR A 114 4.55 12.32 -21.63
N ILE A 115 5.85 12.33 -21.30
CA ILE A 115 6.52 11.24 -20.57
C ILE A 115 5.90 11.09 -19.16
N GLY A 116 5.69 12.18 -18.44
CA GLY A 116 5.07 12.15 -17.11
C GLY A 116 3.66 11.55 -17.15
N LEU A 117 2.85 11.92 -18.15
CA LEU A 117 1.50 11.38 -18.31
C LEU A 117 1.52 9.88 -18.67
N LEU A 118 2.45 9.45 -19.53
CA LEU A 118 2.64 8.04 -19.85
C LEU A 118 3.06 7.22 -18.63
N VAL A 119 3.94 7.76 -17.77
CA VAL A 119 4.34 7.11 -16.50
C VAL A 119 3.16 7.01 -15.54
N CYS A 120 2.35 8.06 -15.40
CA CYS A 120 1.14 8.04 -14.57
C CYS A 120 0.10 7.03 -15.07
N LEU A 121 -0.15 6.98 -16.39
CA LEU A 121 -1.07 6.01 -17.00
C LEU A 121 -0.56 4.59 -16.87
N GLY A 122 0.76 4.37 -17.05
CA GLY A 122 1.41 3.09 -16.81
C GLY A 122 1.24 2.64 -15.36
N HIS A 123 1.48 3.54 -14.40
CA HIS A 123 1.26 3.26 -12.99
C HIS A 123 -0.19 2.92 -12.68
N PHE A 124 -1.16 3.64 -13.24
CA PHE A 124 -2.58 3.36 -13.05
C PHE A 124 -2.96 1.96 -13.57
N TRP A 125 -2.44 1.57 -14.73
CA TRP A 125 -2.71 0.27 -15.32
C TRP A 125 -2.09 -0.87 -14.50
N VAL A 126 -0.85 -0.68 -14.03
CA VAL A 126 -0.19 -1.61 -13.10
C VAL A 126 -0.98 -1.71 -11.79
N LEU A 127 -1.43 -0.57 -11.24
CA LEU A 127 -2.25 -0.55 -10.04
C LEU A 127 -3.54 -1.35 -10.24
N GLN A 128 -4.25 -1.17 -11.35
CA GLN A 128 -5.46 -1.94 -11.64
C GLN A 128 -5.19 -3.44 -11.79
N ARG A 129 -4.09 -3.83 -12.44
CA ARG A 129 -3.66 -5.23 -12.60
C ARG A 129 -3.35 -5.88 -11.26
N VAL A 130 -2.74 -5.17 -10.33
CA VAL A 130 -2.40 -5.68 -8.99
C VAL A 130 -3.60 -5.65 -8.05
N LEU A 131 -4.36 -4.55 -8.06
CA LEU A 131 -5.51 -4.36 -7.19
C LEU A 131 -6.73 -5.18 -7.61
N GLY A 132 -6.88 -5.55 -8.89
CA GLY A 132 -8.00 -6.37 -9.35
C GLY A 132 -8.08 -7.72 -8.65
N PRO A 133 -7.03 -8.56 -8.72
CA PRO A 133 -6.95 -9.82 -7.98
C PRO A 133 -7.04 -9.62 -6.46
N LEU A 134 -6.39 -8.57 -5.93
CA LEU A 134 -6.42 -8.27 -4.50
C LEU A 134 -7.84 -7.94 -4.02
N ASN A 135 -8.59 -7.17 -4.80
CA ASN A 135 -9.99 -6.84 -4.53
C ASN A 135 -10.86 -8.11 -4.58
N TYR A 136 -10.62 -9.02 -5.53
CA TYR A 136 -11.30 -10.31 -5.58
C TYR A 136 -11.01 -11.16 -4.32
N LEU A 137 -9.75 -11.24 -3.90
CA LEU A 137 -9.37 -11.94 -2.67
C LEU A 137 -10.01 -11.30 -1.43
N MET A 138 -10.06 -9.97 -1.36
CA MET A 138 -10.69 -9.23 -0.26
C MET A 138 -12.22 -9.42 -0.20
N GLN A 139 -12.87 -9.93 -1.24
CA GLN A 139 -14.29 -10.30 -1.18
C GLN A 139 -14.54 -11.62 -0.44
N VAL A 140 -13.51 -12.47 -0.30
CA VAL A 140 -13.62 -13.74 0.43
C VAL A 140 -13.60 -13.45 1.92
N GLU A 141 -14.69 -13.78 2.63
CA GLU A 141 -14.82 -13.48 4.06
C GLU A 141 -13.72 -14.14 4.92
N GLY A 142 -13.35 -15.39 4.59
CA GLY A 142 -12.25 -16.09 5.26
C GLY A 142 -10.92 -15.37 5.11
N PHE A 143 -10.62 -14.87 3.90
CA PHE A 143 -9.38 -14.15 3.63
C PHE A 143 -9.28 -12.83 4.40
N ARG A 144 -10.39 -12.07 4.50
CA ARG A 144 -10.45 -10.85 5.34
C ARG A 144 -10.15 -11.13 6.80
N LYS A 145 -10.72 -12.20 7.36
CA LYS A 145 -10.46 -12.61 8.75
C LYS A 145 -8.99 -12.93 8.96
N VAL A 146 -8.38 -13.67 8.03
CA VAL A 146 -6.94 -13.99 8.06
C VAL A 146 -6.09 -12.72 8.02
N ILE A 147 -6.37 -11.81 7.09
CA ILE A 147 -5.64 -10.53 7.01
C ILE A 147 -5.77 -9.74 8.31
N ARG A 148 -6.97 -9.59 8.89
CA ARG A 148 -7.14 -8.90 10.18
C ARG A 148 -6.27 -9.49 11.28
N VAL A 149 -6.28 -10.81 11.41
CA VAL A 149 -5.48 -11.50 12.43
C VAL A 149 -3.99 -11.28 12.17
N LEU A 150 -3.52 -11.42 10.93
CA LEU A 150 -2.13 -11.15 10.57
C LEU A 150 -1.74 -9.69 10.84
N THR A 151 -2.60 -8.73 10.49
CA THR A 151 -2.39 -7.31 10.76
C THR A 151 -2.28 -7.03 12.25
N LEU A 152 -3.10 -7.66 13.09
CA LEU A 152 -2.98 -7.54 14.55
C LEU A 152 -1.66 -8.15 15.06
N ILE A 153 -1.29 -9.34 14.60
CA ILE A 153 -0.03 -9.99 14.98
C ILE A 153 1.16 -9.11 14.58
N PHE A 154 1.19 -8.61 13.34
CA PHE A 154 2.25 -7.74 12.86
C PHE A 154 2.29 -6.41 13.61
N GLY A 155 1.14 -5.84 13.97
CA GLY A 155 1.07 -4.66 14.83
C GLY A 155 1.71 -4.90 16.20
N ILE A 156 1.41 -6.04 16.84
CA ILE A 156 2.01 -6.40 18.14
C ILE A 156 3.52 -6.62 18.00
N LEU A 157 3.97 -7.35 16.98
CA LEU A 157 5.40 -7.58 16.75
C LEU A 157 6.14 -6.26 16.46
N ALA A 158 5.54 -5.39 15.65
CA ALA A 158 6.10 -4.08 15.37
C ALA A 158 6.23 -3.24 16.65
N PHE A 159 5.21 -3.25 17.52
CA PHE A 159 5.29 -2.60 18.82
C PHE A 159 6.43 -3.15 19.68
N HIS A 160 6.63 -4.46 19.71
CA HIS A 160 7.73 -5.09 20.45
C HIS A 160 9.10 -4.61 19.96
N PHE A 161 9.33 -4.57 18.65
CA PHE A 161 10.60 -4.10 18.09
C PHE A 161 10.80 -2.59 18.24
N ASP A 162 9.72 -1.81 18.26
CA ASP A 162 9.81 -0.37 18.53
C ASP A 162 10.25 -0.09 19.97
N MET A 163 9.72 -0.84 20.95
CA MET A 163 10.14 -0.73 22.35
C MET A 163 11.62 -1.07 22.55
N LEU A 164 12.16 -2.09 21.89
CA LEU A 164 13.59 -2.42 21.99
C LEU A 164 14.53 -1.28 21.55
N ALA A 165 14.04 -0.30 20.79
CA ALA A 165 14.83 0.84 20.35
C ALA A 165 14.48 2.18 21.02
N SER A 166 13.49 2.21 21.92
CA SER A 166 13.23 3.37 22.77
C SER A 166 14.24 3.40 23.92
#